data_AF-A0A835A5S3-F1
#
_entry.id   AF-A0A835A5S3-F1
#
_cell.length_a   1.000
_cell.length_b   1.000
_cell.length_c   1.000
_cell.angle_alpha   90.00
_cell.angle_beta   90.00
_cell.angle_gamma   90.00
#
_symmetry.space_group_name_H-M   'P 1'
#
loop_
_entity.id
_entity.type
_entity.pdbx_description
1 polymer ?
#
loop_
_entity_poly.entity_id
_entity_poly.type
_entity_poly.pdbx_seq_one_letter_code
_entity_poly.pdbx_strand_id
1 'polypeptide(L)'
;MSVENAFEATVEVIISEVRSSFDLCLNCFTSGLHEEIRLFDGVIGESCGLRRHVVAVRKGECLDLKFKVGLGPDFFGEHCRSFKATNHGCVNQQIKIELALVSLKVNWSSLAYIF
;
A
#
# COMPACT_ATOMS: atom_id res chain seq x y z
N MET A 1 -12.10 14.35 13.81
CA MET A 1 -10.94 14.71 12.98
C MET A 1 -11.45 15.69 11.93
N SER A 2 -10.95 16.92 11.84
CA SER A 2 -11.34 17.84 10.76
C SER A 2 -10.63 17.43 9.46
N VAL A 3 -11.35 17.40 8.35
CA VAL A 3 -10.86 16.92 7.03
C VAL A 3 -9.72 17.81 6.50
N GLU A 4 -9.64 19.07 6.95
CA GLU A 4 -8.58 20.04 6.63
C GLU A 4 -7.17 19.60 7.06
N ASN A 5 -7.08 18.59 7.91
CA ASN A 5 -5.83 18.03 8.40
C ASN A 5 -5.58 16.62 7.86
N ALA A 6 -6.04 16.29 6.66
CA ALA A 6 -5.77 15.01 6.02
C ALA A 6 -5.27 15.16 4.58
N PHE A 7 -4.46 14.20 4.16
CA PHE A 7 -4.01 14.01 2.80
C PHE A 7 -4.63 12.75 2.23
N GLU A 8 -4.90 12.79 0.93
CA GLU A 8 -5.29 11.62 0.18
C GLU A 8 -4.03 10.91 -0.32
N ALA A 9 -3.87 9.65 0.04
CA ALA A 9 -2.84 8.76 -0.46
C ALA A 9 -3.45 7.81 -1.49
N THR A 10 -3.07 7.96 -2.75
CA THR A 10 -3.40 7.00 -3.79
C THR A 10 -2.30 5.95 -3.88
N VAL A 11 -2.64 4.70 -3.56
CA VAL A 11 -1.75 3.53 -3.56
C VAL A 11 -1.97 2.72 -4.83
N GLU A 12 -0.90 2.56 -5.61
CA GLU A 12 -0.83 1.76 -6.83
C GLU A 12 0.25 0.69 -6.65
N VAL A 13 -0.11 -0.58 -6.89
CA VAL A 13 0.82 -1.71 -6.78
C VAL A 13 0.82 -2.49 -8.08
N ILE A 14 2.01 -2.72 -8.62
CA ILE A 14 2.25 -3.50 -9.83
C ILE A 14 3.20 -4.65 -9.47
N ILE A 15 2.80 -5.87 -9.76
CA ILE A 15 3.68 -7.04 -9.72
C ILE A 15 4.30 -7.19 -11.11
N SER A 16 5.58 -6.89 -11.24
CA SER A 16 6.26 -6.80 -12.55
C SER A 16 6.89 -8.11 -12.98
N GLU A 17 7.37 -8.92 -12.04
CA GLU A 17 7.96 -10.23 -12.28
C GLU A 17 7.40 -11.22 -11.25
N VAL A 18 7.06 -12.45 -11.68
CA VAL A 18 6.58 -13.53 -10.80
C VAL A 18 7.36 -14.80 -11.11
N ARG A 19 8.00 -15.39 -10.10
CA ARG A 19 8.82 -16.61 -10.22
C ARG A 19 8.02 -17.88 -9.96
N SER A 20 7.06 -17.79 -9.05
CA SER A 20 6.11 -18.86 -8.69
C SER A 20 4.84 -18.20 -8.16
N SER A 21 3.71 -18.90 -8.25
CA SER A 21 2.47 -18.41 -7.65
C SER A 21 2.60 -18.31 -6.12
N PHE A 22 1.96 -17.29 -5.54
CA PHE A 22 2.00 -17.01 -4.10
C PHE A 22 0.74 -16.28 -3.62
N ASP A 23 0.43 -16.41 -2.35
CA ASP A 23 -0.61 -15.64 -1.68
C ASP A 23 -0.07 -14.29 -1.25
N LEU A 24 -0.80 -13.22 -1.56
CA LEU A 24 -0.47 -11.86 -1.19
C LEU A 24 -1.63 -11.23 -0.43
N CYS A 25 -1.34 -10.77 0.80
CA CYS A 25 -2.24 -9.91 1.55
C CYS A 25 -1.58 -8.55 1.78
N LEU A 26 -2.17 -7.50 1.20
CA LEU A 26 -1.74 -6.11 1.37
C LEU A 26 -2.67 -5.41 2.36
N ASN A 27 -2.08 -4.99 3.47
CA ASN A 27 -2.78 -4.24 4.51
C ASN A 27 -2.22 -2.83 4.64
N CYS A 28 -3.05 -1.94 5.13
CA CYS A 28 -2.79 -0.53 5.32
C CYS A 28 -3.13 -0.13 6.76
N PHE A 29 -2.26 0.67 7.36
CA PHE A 29 -2.48 1.33 8.64
C PHE A 29 -2.20 2.82 8.46
N THR A 30 -2.98 3.66 9.13
CA THR A 30 -2.68 5.08 9.21
C THR A 30 -2.36 5.38 10.67
N SER A 31 -1.16 5.90 10.93
CA SER A 31 -0.78 6.20 12.31
C SER A 31 -1.79 7.23 12.87
N GLY A 32 -2.54 6.81 13.91
CA GLY A 32 -3.69 7.57 14.42
C GLY A 32 -5.05 6.86 14.31
N LEU A 33 -5.16 5.79 13.51
CA LEU A 33 -6.26 4.83 13.54
C LEU A 33 -5.69 3.46 13.90
N HIS A 34 -6.22 2.81 14.94
CA HIS A 34 -5.82 1.45 15.34
C HIS A 34 -6.43 0.36 14.43
N GLU A 35 -6.98 0.74 13.28
CA GLU A 35 -7.69 -0.15 12.36
C GLU A 35 -6.79 -0.58 11.22
N GLU A 36 -6.70 -1.90 11.01
CA GLU A 36 -6.07 -2.51 9.84
C GLU A 36 -7.06 -2.48 8.67
N ILE A 37 -6.70 -1.80 7.58
CA ILE A 37 -7.48 -1.78 6.35
C ILE A 37 -6.85 -2.74 5.34
N ARG A 38 -7.55 -3.81 5.01
CA ARG A 38 -7.13 -4.76 3.96
C ARG A 38 -7.40 -4.15 2.59
N LEU A 39 -6.34 -3.89 1.83
CA LEU A 39 -6.44 -3.36 0.46
C LEU A 39 -6.57 -4.50 -0.56
N PHE A 40 -5.82 -5.58 -0.37
CA PHE A 40 -5.83 -6.73 -1.26
C PHE A 40 -5.59 -8.03 -0.48
N ASP A 41 -6.20 -9.11 -0.94
CA ASP A 41 -6.01 -10.47 -0.43
C ASP A 41 -6.37 -11.47 -1.53
N GLY A 42 -5.37 -12.19 -2.01
CA GLY A 42 -5.54 -13.14 -3.10
C GLY A 42 -4.24 -13.72 -3.63
N VAL A 43 -4.40 -14.62 -4.60
CA VAL A 43 -3.30 -15.33 -5.24
C VAL A 43 -2.73 -14.50 -6.39
N ILE A 44 -1.42 -14.37 -6.44
CA ILE A 44 -0.68 -13.82 -7.57
C ILE A 44 -0.03 -14.98 -8.32
N GLY A 45 -0.45 -15.21 -9.57
CA GLY A 45 0.11 -16.25 -10.44
C GLY A 45 1.02 -15.71 -11.54
N GLU A 46 0.85 -14.44 -11.91
CA GLU A 46 1.55 -13.78 -13.02
C GLU A 46 1.68 -12.27 -12.77
N SER A 47 2.47 -11.59 -13.61
CA SER A 47 2.64 -10.15 -13.54
C SER A 47 1.32 -9.43 -13.77
N CYS A 48 0.93 -8.56 -12.84
CA CYS A 48 -0.36 -7.89 -12.86
C CYS A 48 -0.33 -6.55 -12.12
N GLY A 49 -1.26 -5.66 -12.46
CA GLY A 49 -1.55 -4.47 -11.65
C GLY A 49 -2.67 -4.77 -10.67
N LEU A 50 -2.49 -4.42 -9.40
CA LEU A 50 -3.57 -4.49 -8.43
C LEU A 50 -4.51 -3.30 -8.59
N ARG A 51 -5.72 -3.42 -8.03
CA ARG A 51 -6.66 -2.29 -7.96
C ARG A 51 -6.00 -1.12 -7.23
N ARG A 52 -6.24 0.09 -7.73
CA ARG A 52 -5.81 1.32 -7.07
C ARG A 52 -6.68 1.59 -5.83
N HIS A 53 -6.03 1.93 -4.72
CA HIS A 53 -6.70 2.28 -3.47
C HIS A 53 -6.45 3.73 -3.10
N VAL A 54 -7.41 4.35 -2.44
CA VAL A 54 -7.32 5.72 -1.95
C VAL A 54 -7.54 5.70 -0.45
N VAL A 55 -6.57 6.20 0.31
CA VAL A 55 -6.56 6.17 1.78
C VAL A 55 -6.37 7.59 2.30
N ALA A 56 -7.25 8.03 3.20
CA ALA A 56 -7.07 9.30 3.89
C ALA A 56 -6.08 9.13 5.05
N VAL A 57 -5.09 10.01 5.14
CA VAL A 57 -4.03 9.97 6.16
C VAL A 57 -3.93 11.34 6.82
N ARG A 58 -3.90 11.38 8.14
CA ARG A 58 -3.84 12.65 8.86
C ARG A 58 -2.49 13.34 8.62
N LYS A 59 -2.50 14.67 8.58
CA LYS A 59 -1.32 15.51 8.50
C LYS A 59 -0.40 15.25 9.69
N GLY A 60 0.88 15.02 9.39
CA GLY A 60 1.90 14.69 10.40
C GLY A 60 2.07 13.18 10.64
N GLU A 61 1.12 12.36 10.17
CA GLU A 61 1.10 10.91 10.32
C GLU A 61 1.68 10.20 9.07
N CYS A 62 1.77 8.87 9.15
CA CYS A 62 2.27 8.00 8.09
C CYS A 62 1.17 7.06 7.58
N LEU A 63 1.30 6.69 6.31
CA LEU A 63 0.69 5.51 5.72
C LEU A 63 1.66 4.35 5.84
N ASP A 64 1.29 3.32 6.58
CA ASP A 64 2.05 2.08 6.70
C ASP A 64 1.41 0.99 5.85
N LEU A 65 2.14 0.51 4.85
CA LEU A 65 1.74 -0.60 3.99
C LEU A 65 2.49 -1.86 4.41
N LYS A 66 1.74 -2.94 4.60
CA LYS A 66 2.23 -4.24 5.06
C LYS A 66 1.87 -5.31 4.05
N PHE A 67 2.89 -5.84 3.38
CA PHE A 67 2.79 -6.92 2.41
C PHE A 67 3.10 -8.24 3.11
N LYS A 68 2.09 -9.10 3.26
CA LYS A 68 2.24 -10.47 3.78
C LYS A 68 2.26 -11.43 2.58
N VAL A 69 3.29 -12.27 2.52
CA VAL A 69 3.54 -13.20 1.41
C VAL A 69 3.52 -14.63 1.93
N GLY A 70 2.75 -15.49 1.27
CA GLY A 70 2.48 -16.87 1.71
C GLY A 70 2.45 -17.89 0.58
N LEU A 71 2.51 -19.16 0.97
CA LEU A 71 2.31 -20.31 0.10
C LEU A 71 1.23 -21.19 0.75
N GLY A 72 -0.03 -20.97 0.39
CA GLY A 72 -1.17 -21.58 1.06
C GLY A 72 -1.51 -20.87 2.39
N PRO A 73 -1.95 -21.60 3.43
CA PRO A 73 -2.43 -20.98 4.67
C PRO A 73 -1.32 -20.29 5.49
N ASP A 74 -0.05 -20.55 5.16
CA ASP A 74 1.10 -20.06 5.91
C ASP A 74 1.78 -18.88 5.20
N PHE A 75 1.82 -17.72 5.88
CA PHE A 75 2.62 -16.57 5.48
C PHE A 75 4.04 -16.73 6.00
N PHE A 76 5.04 -16.74 5.11
CA PHE A 76 6.45 -16.94 5.46
C PHE A 76 7.28 -15.65 5.34
N GLY A 77 6.71 -14.57 4.81
CA GLY A 77 7.41 -13.30 4.62
C GLY A 77 6.52 -12.09 4.86
N GLU A 78 7.09 -11.05 5.47
CA GLU A 78 6.43 -9.77 5.68
C GLU A 78 7.35 -8.61 5.28
N HIS A 79 6.80 -7.65 4.55
CA HIS A 79 7.49 -6.41 4.19
C HIS A 79 6.64 -5.18 4.53
N CYS A 80 7.14 -4.36 5.45
CA CYS A 80 6.49 -3.10 5.85
C CYS A 80 7.15 -1.90 5.17
N ARG A 81 6.36 -0.93 4.74
CA ARG A 81 6.80 0.35 4.17
C ARG A 81 5.98 1.49 4.72
N SER A 82 6.65 2.51 5.24
CA SER A 82 6.03 3.69 5.84
C SER A 82 6.25 4.91 4.95
N PHE A 83 5.17 5.63 4.67
CA PHE A 83 5.18 6.84 3.85
C PHE A 83 4.61 7.99 4.66
N LYS A 84 5.46 8.97 4.99
CA LYS A 84 5.02 10.17 5.70
C LYS A 84 4.09 10.97 4.80
N ALA A 85 2.96 11.43 5.35
CA ALA A 85 1.98 12.19 4.60
C ALA A 85 2.50 13.62 4.29
N THR A 86 2.36 14.05 3.04
CA THR A 86 2.86 15.35 2.55
C THR A 86 1.83 16.05 1.65
N ASN A 87 1.92 17.38 1.50
CA ASN A 87 0.98 18.16 0.67
C ASN A 87 1.03 17.78 -0.81
N HIS A 88 2.23 17.48 -1.31
CA HIS A 88 2.48 17.04 -2.67
C HIS A 88 3.64 16.03 -2.62
N GLY A 89 3.52 14.96 -3.39
CA GLY A 89 4.56 13.95 -3.45
C GLY A 89 4.14 12.75 -4.29
N CYS A 90 5.09 12.21 -5.03
CA CYS A 90 4.97 10.90 -5.65
C CYS A 90 6.18 10.11 -5.19
N VAL A 91 5.94 9.03 -4.46
CA VAL A 91 6.99 8.10 -4.04
C VAL A 91 6.82 6.81 -4.81
N ASN A 92 7.88 6.39 -5.50
CA ASN A 92 7.94 5.10 -6.16
C ASN A 92 8.98 4.25 -5.43
N GLN A 93 8.66 2.99 -5.18
CA GLN A 93 9.54 2.05 -4.52
C GLN A 93 9.40 0.66 -5.13
N GLN A 94 10.52 -0.02 -5.32
CA GLN A 94 10.53 -1.44 -5.64
C GLN A 94 10.80 -2.25 -4.38
N ILE A 95 10.05 -3.34 -4.22
CA ILE A 95 10.19 -4.31 -3.15
C ILE A 95 10.45 -5.64 -3.84
N LYS A 96 11.68 -6.13 -3.71
CA LYS A 96 12.03 -7.48 -4.13
C LYS A 96 11.62 -8.43 -3.02
N ILE A 97 10.65 -9.29 -3.32
CA ILE A 97 10.31 -10.43 -2.49
C ILE A 97 10.87 -11.69 -3.17
N GLU A 98 10.97 -12.80 -2.44
CA GLU A 98 11.61 -14.00 -2.98
C GLU A 98 10.95 -14.52 -4.26
N LEU A 99 9.62 -14.38 -4.34
CA LEU A 99 8.78 -14.92 -5.40
C LEU A 99 8.41 -13.90 -6.49
N ALA A 100 8.66 -12.60 -6.29
CA ALA A 100 8.24 -11.56 -7.22
C ALA A 100 8.97 -10.23 -7.05
N LEU A 101 8.85 -9.36 -8.06
CA LEU A 101 9.23 -7.96 -7.98
C LEU A 101 7.96 -7.09 -7.90
N VAL A 102 7.81 -6.37 -6.80
CA VAL A 102 6.67 -5.48 -6.54
C VAL A 102 7.10 -4.04 -6.74
N SER A 103 6.41 -3.31 -7.60
CA SER A 103 6.53 -1.87 -7.77
C SER A 103 5.36 -1.18 -7.10
N LEU A 104 5.66 -0.36 -6.09
CA LEU A 104 4.70 0.41 -5.31
C LEU A 104 4.84 1.88 -5.66
N LYS A 105 3.72 2.54 -5.89
CA LYS A 105 3.63 3.98 -6.08
C LYS A 105 2.58 4.56 -5.14
N VAL A 106 2.98 5.62 -4.42
CA VAL A 106 2.10 6.38 -3.53
C VAL A 106 2.10 7.83 -4.00
N ASN A 107 0.93 8.31 -4.42
CA ASN A 107 0.72 9.72 -4.75
C ASN A 107 -0.04 10.41 -3.64
N TRP A 108 0.43 11.59 -3.27
CA TRP A 108 -0.18 12.42 -2.23
C TRP A 108 -0.83 13.66 -2.85
N SER A 109 -2.08 13.89 -2.47
CA SER A 109 -2.83 15.11 -2.77
C SER A 109 -3.42 15.68 -1.49
N SER A 110 -3.56 17.01 -1.45
CA SER A 110 -4.34 17.65 -0.39
C SER A 110 -5.82 17.36 -0.62
N LEU A 111 -6.54 17.04 0.47
CA LEU A 111 -8.00 17.06 0.49
C LEU A 111 -8.45 18.53 0.57
N ALA A 112 -8.25 19.28 -0.51
CA ALA A 112 -8.85 20.60 -0.68
C ALA A 112 -10.21 20.43 -1.33
N TYR A 113 -11.28 20.87 -0.66
CA TYR A 113 -12.60 20.91 -1.27
C TYR A 113 -12.56 21.89 -2.46
N ILE A 114 -12.86 21.37 -3.66
CA ILE A 114 -13.39 22.19 -4.75
C ILE A 114 -14.88 22.37 -4.41
N PHE A 115 -15.26 23.58 -4.02
CA PHE A 115 -16.66 24.01 -3.92
C PHE A 115 -17.13 24.55 -5.27
#